data_AF-A0A914CUB7-F1
#
_entry.id   AF-A0A914CUB7-F1
#
_cell.length_a   1.000
_cell.length_b   1.000
_cell.length_c   1.000
_cell.angle_alpha   90.00
_cell.angle_beta   90.00
_cell.angle_gamma   90.00
#
_symmetry.space_group_name_H-M   'P 1'
#
loop_
_entity.id
_entity.type
_entity.pdbx_description
1 polymer ?
#
loop_
_entity_poly.entity_id
_entity_poly.type
_entity_poly.pdbx_seq_one_letter_code
_entity_poly.pdbx_strand_id
1 'polypeptide(L)'
;MNSSSYGTRTLFHSNLSFPFSRSFATQSTKAAQEIKYEKKGNIFYILFDRPHKKNAMTVEMYEGLAEATQKASQDKDTILTVFKGIGGSFSSGNDFGPDNFEKFRKNPTNWKPFIDELIKHEKPVIALVDGAAIGIGCTMLGLCDHVIASDV
;
A
#
# COMPACT_ATOMS: atom_id res chain seq x y z
N MET A 1 45.74 9.36 36.96
CA MET A 1 44.43 8.70 37.06
C MET A 1 43.91 8.50 35.64
N ASN A 2 43.82 7.25 35.22
CA ASN A 2 43.54 6.84 33.85
C ASN A 2 42.03 6.52 33.76
N SER A 3 41.29 7.16 32.85
CA SER A 3 39.92 6.74 32.51
C SER A 3 39.75 6.75 31.00
N SER A 4 39.71 5.55 30.44
CA SER A 4 39.54 5.21 29.04
C SER A 4 38.23 5.75 28.45
N SER A 5 38.31 6.52 27.36
CA SER A 5 37.14 6.82 26.52
C SER A 5 36.84 5.61 25.62
N TYR A 6 35.74 4.91 25.89
CA TYR A 6 35.21 3.92 24.95
C TYR A 6 34.39 4.66 23.89
N GLY A 7 34.96 4.77 22.69
CA GLY A 7 34.26 5.24 21.51
C GLY A 7 33.38 4.14 20.93
N THR A 8 32.05 4.34 20.94
CA THR A 8 31.11 3.52 20.18
C THR A 8 31.05 4.06 18.75
N ARG A 9 31.94 3.56 17.88
CA ARG A 9 31.82 3.72 16.43
C ARG A 9 30.61 2.91 15.95
N THR A 10 29.52 3.60 15.64
CA THR A 10 28.40 3.03 14.88
C THR A 10 28.88 2.72 13.46
N LEU A 11 29.23 1.47 13.20
CA LEU A 11 29.54 0.96 11.87
C LEU A 11 28.26 0.41 11.23
N PHE A 12 27.45 1.29 10.62
CA PHE A 12 26.50 0.86 9.59
C PHE A 12 27.12 1.17 8.23
N HIS A 13 27.81 0.19 7.66
CA HIS A 13 28.14 0.19 6.23
C HIS A 13 26.88 -0.24 5.46
N SER A 14 26.11 0.72 4.95
CA SER A 14 24.97 0.48 4.07
C SER A 14 25.46 0.31 2.63
N ASN A 15 25.81 -0.92 2.25
CA ASN A 15 25.99 -1.33 0.86
C ASN A 15 25.15 -2.58 0.56
N LEU A 16 23.83 -2.48 0.75
CA LEU A 16 22.89 -3.39 0.08
C LEU A 16 22.49 -2.77 -1.26
N SER A 17 23.31 -3.00 -2.28
CA SER A 17 22.90 -2.82 -3.67
C SER A 17 22.01 -4.00 -4.07
N PHE A 18 20.69 -3.82 -4.03
CA PHE A 18 19.74 -4.78 -4.58
C PHE A 18 19.85 -4.80 -6.11
N PRO A 19 20.15 -5.94 -6.75
CA PRO A 19 20.29 -6.01 -8.19
C PRO A 19 18.92 -6.20 -8.81
N PHE A 20 18.19 -5.11 -9.06
CA PHE A 20 17.00 -5.19 -9.90
C PHE A 20 16.96 -4.05 -10.92
N SER A 21 17.82 -4.17 -11.93
CA SER A 21 17.69 -3.40 -13.17
C SER A 21 16.89 -4.24 -14.17
N ARG A 22 15.58 -3.99 -14.25
CA ARG A 22 14.79 -4.38 -15.42
C ARG A 22 13.70 -3.34 -15.67
N SER A 23 13.54 -3.01 -16.95
CA SER A 23 12.65 -1.97 -17.46
C SER A 23 11.20 -2.17 -17.04
N PHE A 24 10.54 -1.04 -16.78
CA PHE A 24 9.26 -0.89 -16.09
C PHE A 24 8.05 -0.96 -17.04
N ALA A 25 6.94 -1.46 -16.51
CA ALA A 25 5.62 -1.27 -17.10
C ALA A 25 4.65 -0.80 -16.00
N THR A 26 4.45 0.51 -15.89
CA THR A 26 3.38 1.09 -15.08
C THR A 26 2.08 0.96 -15.88
N GLN A 27 1.12 0.18 -15.40
CA GLN A 27 -0.21 0.12 -16.01
C GLN A 27 -1.21 0.81 -15.09
N SER A 28 -1.87 1.84 -15.61
CA SER A 28 -3.03 2.47 -14.97
C SER A 28 -4.28 1.72 -15.40
N THR A 29 -5.20 1.43 -14.48
CA THR A 29 -6.55 0.99 -14.87
C THR A 29 -7.42 2.20 -15.16
N LYS A 30 -8.45 1.98 -15.98
CA LYS A 30 -9.30 3.04 -16.54
C LYS A 30 -10.26 3.64 -15.49
N ALA A 31 -10.36 3.05 -14.30
CA ALA A 31 -11.34 3.41 -13.27
C ALA A 31 -10.77 4.14 -12.02
N ALA A 32 -9.46 4.23 -11.81
CA ALA A 32 -8.91 5.06 -10.73
C ALA A 32 -7.50 5.55 -11.05
N GLN A 33 -7.34 6.82 -11.43
CA GLN A 33 -6.02 7.44 -11.61
C GLN A 33 -5.16 7.43 -10.33
N GLU A 34 -5.80 7.24 -9.17
CA GLU A 34 -5.22 7.34 -7.82
C GLU A 34 -4.90 5.97 -7.18
N ILE A 35 -5.27 4.86 -7.82
CA ILE A 35 -4.76 3.52 -7.47
C ILE A 35 -3.89 3.04 -8.62
N LYS A 36 -2.61 2.90 -8.36
CA LYS A 36 -1.64 2.39 -9.33
C LYS A 36 -1.21 0.99 -8.93
N TYR A 37 -0.70 0.24 -9.89
CA TYR A 37 0.11 -0.91 -9.58
C TYR A 37 1.33 -1.01 -10.47
N GLU A 38 2.35 -1.67 -9.93
CA GLU A 38 3.58 -1.98 -10.64
C GLU A 38 4.09 -3.35 -10.21
N LYS A 39 4.81 -4.02 -11.11
CA LYS A 39 5.43 -5.31 -10.83
C LYS A 39 6.94 -5.18 -10.79
N LYS A 40 7.56 -5.62 -9.71
CA LYS A 40 9.03 -5.69 -9.56
C LYS A 40 9.42 -7.14 -9.36
N GLY A 41 9.90 -7.77 -10.44
CA GLY A 41 10.14 -9.20 -10.47
C GLY A 41 8.83 -9.97 -10.32
N ASN A 42 8.71 -10.73 -9.24
CA ASN A 42 7.54 -11.52 -8.88
C ASN A 42 6.71 -10.88 -7.74
N ILE A 43 6.97 -9.60 -7.43
CA ILE A 43 6.23 -8.83 -6.43
C ILE A 43 5.31 -7.84 -7.13
N PHE A 44 4.03 -7.85 -6.76
CA PHE A 44 3.00 -6.96 -7.28
C PHE A 44 2.69 -5.87 -6.25
N TYR A 45 2.99 -4.62 -6.57
CA TYR A 45 2.74 -3.48 -5.70
C TYR A 45 1.42 -2.82 -6.09
N ILE A 46 0.53 -2.63 -5.13
CA ILE A 46 -0.68 -1.81 -5.21
C ILE A 46 -0.40 -0.53 -4.43
N LEU A 47 -0.44 0.60 -5.13
CA LEU A 47 0.03 1.89 -4.66
C LEU A 47 -1.14 2.86 -4.52
N PHE A 48 -1.28 3.46 -3.33
CA PHE A 48 -2.24 4.55 -3.12
C PHE A 48 -1.54 5.85 -3.52
N ASP A 49 -1.96 6.43 -4.64
CA ASP A 49 -1.32 7.60 -5.26
C ASP A 49 -2.22 8.84 -5.20
N ARG A 50 -2.52 9.26 -3.97
CA ARG A 50 -3.23 10.50 -3.68
C ARG A 50 -2.57 11.26 -2.51
N PRO A 51 -1.26 11.54 -2.60
CA PRO A 51 -0.47 12.05 -1.46
C PRO A 51 -0.97 13.40 -0.95
N HIS A 52 -1.47 14.26 -1.84
CA HIS A 52 -2.01 15.59 -1.50
C HIS A 52 -3.25 15.56 -0.58
N LYS A 53 -3.89 14.39 -0.44
CA LYS A 53 -4.99 14.12 0.51
C LYS A 53 -4.63 13.01 1.50
N LYS A 54 -3.34 12.76 1.76
CA LYS A 54 -2.84 11.69 2.63
C LYS A 54 -3.44 10.31 2.27
N ASN A 55 -3.64 10.07 0.98
CA ASN A 55 -4.23 8.83 0.45
C ASN A 55 -5.63 8.52 1.02
N ALA A 56 -6.44 9.55 1.26
CA ALA A 56 -7.85 9.38 1.59
C ALA A 56 -8.60 8.67 0.44
N MET A 57 -9.27 7.56 0.75
CA MET A 57 -9.93 6.66 -0.20
C MET A 57 -11.29 7.21 -0.64
N THR A 58 -11.45 7.37 -1.95
CA THR A 58 -12.72 7.68 -2.61
C THR A 58 -13.48 6.40 -2.99
N VAL A 59 -14.69 6.52 -3.52
CA VAL A 59 -15.45 5.35 -4.01
C VAL A 59 -14.74 4.67 -5.18
N GLU A 60 -14.20 5.47 -6.09
CA GLU A 60 -13.48 5.02 -7.28
C GLU A 60 -12.17 4.32 -6.90
N MET A 61 -11.49 4.79 -5.84
CA MET A 61 -10.31 4.09 -5.32
C MET A 61 -10.65 2.67 -4.83
N TYR A 62 -11.81 2.43 -4.21
CA TYR A 62 -12.20 1.06 -3.82
C TYR A 62 -12.42 0.14 -5.01
N GLU A 63 -12.96 0.65 -6.11
CA GLU A 63 -13.09 -0.11 -7.36
C GLU A 63 -11.70 -0.47 -7.90
N GLY A 64 -10.79 0.49 -7.95
CA GLY A 64 -9.40 0.27 -8.36
C GLY A 64 -8.64 -0.72 -7.46
N LEU A 65 -8.89 -0.67 -6.14
CA LEU A 65 -8.31 -1.61 -5.19
C LEU A 65 -8.81 -3.04 -5.41
N ALA A 66 -10.11 -3.22 -5.63
CA ALA A 66 -10.67 -4.54 -5.93
C ALA A 66 -10.08 -5.10 -7.23
N GLU A 67 -10.03 -4.30 -8.30
CA GLU A 67 -9.44 -4.70 -9.59
C GLU A 67 -7.96 -5.07 -9.46
N ALA A 68 -7.16 -4.23 -8.78
CA ALA A 68 -5.73 -4.47 -8.61
C ALA A 68 -5.45 -5.70 -7.75
N THR A 69 -6.22 -5.91 -6.67
CA THR A 69 -6.08 -7.08 -5.79
C THR A 69 -6.42 -8.37 -6.54
N GLN A 70 -7.49 -8.34 -7.36
CA GLN A 70 -7.86 -9.47 -8.20
C GLN A 70 -6.80 -9.79 -9.24
N LYS A 71 -6.30 -8.76 -9.93
CA LYS A 71 -5.24 -8.92 -10.92
C LYS A 71 -3.98 -9.52 -10.30
N ALA A 72 -3.59 -9.05 -9.12
CA ALA A 72 -2.47 -9.58 -8.38
C ALA A 72 -2.68 -11.05 -7.99
N SER A 73 -3.91 -11.44 -7.61
CA SER A 73 -4.28 -12.82 -7.26
C SER A 73 -4.17 -13.76 -8.46
N GLN A 74 -4.69 -13.35 -9.62
CA GLN A 74 -4.75 -14.17 -10.83
C GLN A 74 -3.42 -14.28 -11.60
N ASP A 75 -2.50 -13.33 -11.41
CA ASP A 75 -1.22 -13.29 -12.13
C ASP A 75 -0.26 -14.40 -11.67
N LYS A 76 -0.11 -15.46 -12.47
CA LYS A 76 0.71 -16.65 -12.16
C LYS A 76 2.17 -16.36 -11.81
N ASP A 77 2.72 -15.25 -12.29
CA ASP A 77 4.10 -14.86 -12.04
C ASP A 77 4.27 -14.04 -10.74
N THR A 78 3.17 -13.62 -10.11
CA THR A 78 3.18 -12.92 -8.83
C THR A 78 3.19 -13.93 -7.68
N ILE A 79 4.13 -13.78 -6.74
CA ILE A 79 4.23 -14.60 -5.52
C ILE A 79 3.94 -13.82 -4.24
N LEU A 80 3.88 -12.49 -4.33
CA LEU A 80 3.71 -11.58 -3.19
C LEU A 80 3.00 -10.32 -3.67
N THR A 81 1.95 -9.93 -2.95
CA THR A 81 1.24 -8.66 -3.16
C THR A 81 1.61 -7.68 -2.06
N VAL A 82 1.86 -6.43 -2.42
CA VAL A 82 2.27 -5.37 -1.50
C VAL A 82 1.33 -4.18 -1.59
N PHE A 83 0.74 -3.76 -0.47
CA PHE A 83 0.07 -2.46 -0.37
C PHE A 83 1.03 -1.40 0.14
N LYS A 84 1.06 -0.22 -0.50
CA LYS A 84 1.88 0.91 -0.05
C LYS A 84 1.24 2.26 -0.40
N GLY A 85 1.30 3.22 0.50
CA GLY A 85 0.95 4.62 0.22
C GLY A 85 2.13 5.40 -0.38
N ILE A 86 1.87 6.26 -1.36
CA ILE A 86 2.84 7.22 -1.90
C ILE A 86 2.78 8.52 -1.07
N GLY A 87 3.93 9.16 -0.86
CA GLY A 87 4.02 10.49 -0.26
C GLY A 87 3.97 10.54 1.27
N GLY A 88 4.43 9.49 1.96
CA GLY A 88 4.70 9.54 3.41
C GLY A 88 3.47 9.34 4.31
N SER A 89 2.37 8.84 3.77
CA SER A 89 1.23 8.35 4.56
C SER A 89 0.68 7.11 3.88
N PHE A 90 0.31 6.09 4.65
CA PHE A 90 -0.35 4.92 4.11
C PHE A 90 -1.75 5.33 3.62
N SER A 91 -2.66 5.70 4.52
CA SER A 91 -3.96 6.28 4.19
C SER A 91 -4.61 6.95 5.40
N SER A 92 -5.24 8.11 5.20
CA SER A 92 -6.08 8.75 6.21
C SER A 92 -7.51 8.17 6.29
N GLY A 93 -7.82 7.07 5.59
CA GLY A 93 -9.13 6.42 5.61
C GLY A 93 -10.07 6.93 4.52
N ASN A 94 -11.39 6.89 4.76
CA ASN A 94 -12.38 7.37 3.79
C ASN A 94 -12.29 8.89 3.58
N ASP A 95 -12.41 9.32 2.33
CA ASP A 95 -12.58 10.73 1.99
C ASP A 95 -14.03 11.16 2.21
N PHE A 96 -14.30 11.81 3.35
CA PHE A 96 -15.60 12.44 3.64
C PHE A 96 -15.66 13.91 3.19
N GLY A 97 -14.78 14.33 2.28
CA GLY A 97 -14.88 15.63 1.63
C GLY A 97 -16.20 15.80 0.85
N PRO A 98 -16.56 17.05 0.50
CA PRO A 98 -17.86 17.39 -0.09
C PRO A 98 -18.19 16.61 -1.37
N ASP A 99 -17.17 16.26 -2.16
CA ASP A 99 -17.34 15.55 -3.44
C ASP A 99 -17.60 14.04 -3.28
N ASN A 100 -17.29 13.46 -2.10
CA ASN A 100 -17.33 12.02 -1.86
C ASN A 100 -18.36 11.61 -0.80
N PHE A 101 -18.73 12.52 0.11
CA PHE A 101 -19.66 12.23 1.20
C PHE A 101 -21.00 11.64 0.70
N GLU A 102 -21.64 12.28 -0.27
CA GLU A 102 -22.92 11.77 -0.81
C GLU A 102 -22.76 10.44 -1.58
N LYS A 103 -21.59 10.18 -2.17
CA LYS A 103 -21.32 8.89 -2.82
C LYS A 103 -21.28 7.76 -1.80
N PHE A 104 -20.56 7.96 -0.69
CA PHE A 104 -20.53 7.02 0.43
C PHE A 104 -21.92 6.87 1.09
N ARG A 105 -22.71 7.95 1.19
CA ARG A 105 -24.08 7.87 1.72
C ARG A 105 -24.99 7.01 0.85
N LYS A 106 -24.86 7.11 -0.48
CA LYS A 106 -25.63 6.32 -1.45
C LYS A 106 -25.18 4.86 -1.52
N ASN A 107 -23.90 4.59 -1.28
CA ASN A 107 -23.34 3.24 -1.29
C ASN A 107 -22.39 3.03 -0.08
N PRO A 108 -22.94 2.78 1.13
CA PRO A 108 -22.15 2.68 2.36
C PRO A 108 -21.27 1.41 2.42
N THR A 109 -21.46 0.47 1.51
CA THR A 109 -20.73 -0.80 1.42
C THR A 109 -19.86 -0.89 0.16
N ASN A 110 -19.53 0.23 -0.46
CA ASN A 110 -18.69 0.28 -1.67
C ASN A 110 -17.29 -0.32 -1.48
N TRP A 111 -16.80 -0.39 -0.24
CA TRP A 111 -15.53 -1.04 0.12
C TRP A 111 -15.60 -2.57 0.08
N LYS A 112 -16.81 -3.16 0.09
CA LYS A 112 -17.00 -4.61 0.24
C LYS A 112 -16.34 -5.44 -0.86
N PRO A 113 -16.42 -5.10 -2.16
CA PRO A 113 -15.75 -5.87 -3.20
C PRO A 113 -14.23 -5.95 -3.02
N PHE A 114 -13.61 -4.85 -2.57
CA PHE A 114 -12.19 -4.83 -2.25
C PHE A 114 -11.86 -5.78 -1.09
N ILE A 115 -12.63 -5.71 0.00
CA ILE A 115 -12.43 -6.59 1.16
C ILE A 115 -12.67 -8.06 0.79
N ASP A 116 -13.70 -8.35 0.00
CA ASP A 116 -14.00 -9.71 -0.45
C ASP A 116 -12.87 -10.28 -1.32
N GLU A 117 -12.23 -9.46 -2.17
CA GLU A 117 -11.09 -9.88 -2.99
C GLU A 117 -9.81 -10.06 -2.15
N LEU A 118 -9.59 -9.17 -1.16
CA LEU A 118 -8.46 -9.28 -0.24
C LEU A 118 -8.56 -10.55 0.62
N ILE A 119 -9.76 -10.89 1.12
CA ILE A 119 -9.99 -12.11 1.91
C ILE A 119 -9.77 -13.39 1.07
N LYS A 120 -10.12 -13.37 -0.21
CA LYS A 120 -9.96 -14.51 -1.13
C LYS A 120 -8.56 -14.58 -1.76
N HIS A 121 -7.68 -13.64 -1.44
CA HIS A 121 -6.39 -13.52 -2.09
C HIS A 121 -5.51 -14.73 -1.72
N GLU A 122 -5.03 -15.46 -2.74
CA GLU A 122 -4.36 -16.76 -2.54
C GLU A 122 -2.84 -16.63 -2.29
N LYS A 123 -2.30 -15.42 -2.33
CA LYS A 123 -0.86 -15.15 -2.22
C LYS A 123 -0.57 -14.37 -0.94
N PRO A 124 0.64 -14.46 -0.39
CA PRO A 124 1.04 -13.59 0.71
C PRO A 124 0.79 -12.12 0.38
N VAL A 125 0.25 -11.39 1.36
CA VAL A 125 -0.03 -9.95 1.31
C VAL A 125 0.77 -9.24 2.39
N ILE A 126 1.55 -8.23 1.99
CA ILE A 126 2.29 -7.37 2.91
C ILE A 126 1.82 -5.93 2.77
N ALA A 127 1.57 -5.25 3.88
CA ALA A 127 1.40 -3.80 3.89
C ALA A 127 2.70 -3.12 4.36
N LEU A 128 3.20 -2.17 3.55
CA LEU A 128 4.29 -1.27 3.91
C LEU A 128 3.69 0.06 4.35
N VAL A 129 3.69 0.29 5.66
CA VAL A 129 2.99 1.40 6.31
C VAL A 129 4.00 2.47 6.70
N ASP A 130 4.08 3.50 5.86
CA ASP A 130 4.78 4.74 6.18
C ASP A 130 3.75 5.76 6.70
N GLY A 131 4.00 6.40 7.85
CA GLY A 131 3.13 7.45 8.40
C GLY A 131 1.71 7.00 8.78
N ALA A 132 0.70 7.82 8.48
CA ALA A 132 -0.67 7.61 8.97
C ALA A 132 -1.39 6.43 8.27
N ALA A 133 -1.94 5.51 9.06
CA ALA A 133 -2.96 4.53 8.65
C ALA A 133 -4.19 4.71 9.55
N ILE A 134 -5.30 5.25 9.01
CA ILE A 134 -6.47 5.67 9.79
C ILE A 134 -7.75 5.03 9.26
N GLY A 135 -8.67 4.68 10.17
CA GLY A 135 -9.98 4.13 9.81
C GLY A 135 -9.80 2.84 9.01
N ILE A 136 -10.51 2.75 7.88
CA ILE A 136 -10.40 1.61 6.95
C ILE A 136 -8.97 1.38 6.42
N GLY A 137 -8.14 2.44 6.34
CA GLY A 137 -6.71 2.30 6.04
C GLY A 137 -5.93 1.55 7.12
N CYS A 138 -6.36 1.60 8.38
CA CYS A 138 -5.85 0.75 9.45
C CYS A 138 -6.57 -0.59 9.52
N THR A 139 -7.90 -0.62 9.32
CA THR A 139 -8.70 -1.85 9.42
C THR A 139 -8.27 -2.90 8.41
N MET A 140 -7.93 -2.50 7.17
CA MET A 140 -7.47 -3.45 6.15
C MET A 140 -6.14 -4.13 6.50
N LEU A 141 -5.34 -3.55 7.40
CA LEU A 141 -4.04 -4.10 7.79
C LEU A 141 -4.20 -5.44 8.52
N GLY A 142 -5.31 -5.64 9.24
CA GLY A 142 -5.63 -6.92 9.89
C GLY A 142 -5.96 -8.05 8.91
N LEU A 143 -6.11 -7.74 7.62
CA LEU A 143 -6.32 -8.71 6.54
C LEU A 143 -5.03 -9.00 5.77
N CYS A 144 -3.93 -8.33 6.09
CA CYS A 144 -2.61 -8.60 5.51
C CYS A 144 -1.89 -9.67 6.35
N ASP A 145 -1.08 -10.52 5.73
CA ASP A 145 -0.27 -11.53 6.44
C ASP A 145 0.83 -10.86 7.27
N HIS A 146 1.44 -9.80 6.74
CA HIS A 146 2.38 -8.98 7.48
C HIS A 146 2.16 -7.48 7.26
N VAL A 147 2.45 -6.72 8.31
CA VAL A 147 2.46 -5.27 8.30
C VAL A 147 3.83 -4.83 8.76
N ILE A 148 4.55 -4.09 7.91
CA ILE A 148 5.84 -3.49 8.25
C ILE A 148 5.61 -2.00 8.34
N ALA A 149 5.73 -1.45 9.54
CA ALA A 149 5.59 -0.03 9.80
C ALA A 149 6.96 0.63 9.96
N SER A 150 7.12 1.83 9.40
CA SER A 150 8.28 2.67 9.71
C SER A 150 8.20 3.21 11.14
N ASP A 151 9.34 3.35 11.83
CA ASP A 151 9.38 3.85 13.21
C ASP A 151 8.91 5.30 13.40
N VAL A 152 8.88 6.08 12.30
CA VAL A 152 8.61 7.53 12.25
C VAL A 152 9.51 8.37 13.14
#